data_AF-A0A960I4D4-F1
#
_entry.id   AF-A0A960I4D4-F1
#
_cell.length_a   1.000
_cell.length_b   1.000
_cell.length_c   1.000
_cell.angle_alpha   90.00
_cell.angle_beta   90.00
_cell.angle_gamma   90.00
#
_symmetry.space_group_name_H-M   'P 1'
#
loop_
_entity.id
_entity.type
_entity.pdbx_description
1 polymer ?
#
loop_
_entity_poly.entity_id
_entity_poly.type
_entity_poly.pdbx_seq_one_letter_code
_entity_poly.pdbx_strand_id
1 'polypeptide(L)'
;MKHPLRLLFVAGLVSVSSVILPGAPAGAPVASAAGCSYCAGGEYHPITPVRIFDSRTLEAVPELPINDVAPLGAKPLGTNDPTFNVQLLGMGDGFENPWVPTDEGINEADILAVAVSITVISPTVRGYMGAYPAGSTSGTSVLNFGAGQTVANLTIVRPGTGGELTLWMHGDAAGSADVAIDVYGWISTSGY
;
A
#
# COMPACT_ATOMS: atom_id res chain seq x y z
N MET A 1 -22.04 75.01 -64.47
CA MET A 1 -21.68 75.20 -63.05
C MET A 1 -21.36 73.85 -62.42
N LYS A 2 -20.10 73.70 -61.97
CA LYS A 2 -19.62 73.08 -60.72
C LYS A 2 -20.10 71.66 -60.33
N HIS A 3 -19.15 70.71 -60.36
CA HIS A 3 -19.15 69.43 -59.64
C HIS A 3 -19.26 69.61 -58.10
N PRO A 4 -19.60 68.57 -57.32
CA PRO A 4 -18.53 67.69 -56.83
C PRO A 4 -18.85 66.19 -56.75
N LEU A 5 -17.87 65.45 -57.26
CA LEU A 5 -17.40 64.12 -56.88
C LEU A 5 -17.52 63.87 -55.36
N ARG A 6 -18.12 62.73 -54.95
CA ARG A 6 -18.01 62.22 -53.59
C ARG A 6 -17.23 60.89 -53.60
N LEU A 7 -16.00 61.02 -53.13
CA LEU A 7 -15.07 60.00 -52.69
C LEU A 7 -15.72 59.16 -51.58
N LEU A 8 -15.78 57.83 -51.71
CA LEU A 8 -16.00 56.95 -50.56
C LEU A 8 -14.91 55.88 -50.51
N PHE A 9 -14.26 55.84 -49.35
CA PHE A 9 -13.11 55.03 -49.00
C PHE A 9 -13.47 53.54 -48.94
N VAL A 10 -12.59 52.70 -49.50
CA VAL A 10 -12.54 51.26 -49.27
C VAL A 10 -11.81 51.01 -47.95
N ALA A 11 -12.51 50.53 -46.93
CA ALA A 11 -11.88 49.98 -45.72
C ALA A 11 -11.68 48.47 -45.92
N GLY A 12 -10.42 48.04 -46.06
CA GLY A 12 -10.05 46.64 -46.19
C GLY A 12 -10.32 45.88 -44.89
N LEU A 13 -11.07 44.78 -44.98
CA LEU A 13 -11.33 43.89 -43.87
C LEU A 13 -10.10 43.00 -43.63
N VAL A 14 -9.39 43.20 -42.53
CA VAL A 14 -8.35 42.26 -42.07
C VAL A 14 -9.04 41.13 -41.33
N SER A 15 -9.09 39.94 -41.93
CA SER A 15 -9.62 38.74 -41.30
C SER A 15 -8.56 38.14 -40.36
N VAL A 16 -8.76 38.28 -39.05
CA VAL A 16 -7.97 37.54 -38.05
C VAL A 16 -8.68 36.20 -37.84
N SER A 17 -8.13 35.11 -38.37
CA SER A 17 -8.63 33.76 -38.10
C SER A 17 -8.18 33.32 -36.70
N SER A 18 -9.10 33.30 -35.75
CA SER A 18 -8.92 32.65 -34.45
C SER A 18 -9.02 31.14 -34.65
N VAL A 19 -7.93 30.42 -34.37
CA VAL A 19 -7.98 28.96 -34.20
C VAL A 19 -8.61 28.69 -32.84
N ILE A 20 -9.87 28.26 -32.83
CA ILE A 20 -10.49 27.70 -31.64
C ILE A 20 -9.91 26.30 -31.46
N LEU A 21 -8.98 26.13 -30.51
CA LEU A 21 -8.66 24.81 -30.00
C LEU A 21 -9.93 24.27 -29.34
N PRO A 22 -10.45 23.08 -29.69
CA PRO A 22 -11.50 22.48 -28.90
C PRO A 22 -10.97 22.32 -27.47
N GLY A 23 -11.61 23.02 -26.53
CA GLY A 23 -11.30 22.87 -25.12
C GLY A 23 -11.40 21.39 -24.78
N ALA A 24 -10.36 20.85 -24.14
CA ALA A 24 -10.43 19.50 -23.58
C ALA A 24 -11.72 19.42 -22.75
N PRO A 25 -12.57 18.38 -22.94
CA PRO A 25 -13.75 18.25 -22.11
C PRO A 25 -13.28 18.27 -20.66
N ALA A 26 -13.88 19.14 -19.85
CA ALA A 26 -13.73 19.09 -18.40
C ALA A 26 -13.93 17.63 -17.99
N GLY A 27 -12.96 17.08 -17.24
CA GLY A 27 -12.92 15.66 -16.88
C GLY A 27 -14.32 15.19 -16.50
N ALA A 28 -14.81 14.16 -17.19
CA ALA A 28 -16.14 13.64 -16.96
C ALA A 28 -16.34 13.42 -15.45
N PRO A 29 -17.50 13.80 -14.87
CA PRO A 29 -17.74 13.56 -13.46
C PRO A 29 -17.55 12.06 -13.21
N VAL A 30 -16.70 11.74 -12.24
CA VAL A 30 -16.48 10.36 -11.79
C VAL A 30 -17.85 9.79 -11.47
N ALA A 31 -18.32 8.81 -12.26
CA ALA A 31 -19.60 8.18 -12.03
C ALA A 31 -19.51 7.44 -10.68
N SER A 32 -20.14 7.98 -9.64
CA SER A 32 -20.34 7.25 -8.40
C SER A 32 -21.14 5.99 -8.71
N ALA A 33 -20.57 4.82 -8.46
CA ALA A 33 -21.31 3.57 -8.66
C ALA A 33 -22.44 3.48 -7.63
N ALA A 34 -23.60 3.07 -8.14
CA ALA A 34 -24.76 2.73 -7.33
C ALA A 34 -24.41 1.73 -6.23
N GLY A 35 -25.10 1.84 -5.08
CA GLY A 35 -24.88 1.11 -3.82
C GLY A 35 -24.73 -0.40 -3.96
N CYS A 36 -23.52 -0.83 -4.26
CA CYS A 36 -23.08 -2.20 -4.21
C CYS A 36 -22.09 -2.28 -3.04
N SER A 37 -22.20 -3.33 -2.23
CA SER A 37 -21.41 -3.53 -1.00
C SER A 37 -19.89 -3.42 -1.21
N TYR A 38 -19.40 -3.43 -2.47
CA TYR A 38 -17.99 -3.35 -2.84
C TYR A 38 -17.72 -2.62 -4.20
N CYS A 39 -18.59 -1.73 -4.68
CA CYS A 39 -18.37 -1.14 -6.02
C CYS A 39 -17.84 0.30 -6.00
N ALA A 40 -16.77 0.46 -6.81
CA ALA A 40 -16.17 1.66 -7.41
C ALA A 40 -15.27 2.58 -6.58
N GLY A 41 -14.20 1.98 -6.06
CA GLY A 41 -12.86 2.57 -6.09
C GLY A 41 -11.99 1.99 -4.99
N GLY A 42 -10.93 1.31 -5.37
CA GLY A 42 -9.79 1.08 -4.50
C GLY A 42 -8.93 2.33 -4.56
N GLU A 43 -9.14 3.30 -3.67
CA GLU A 43 -8.23 4.44 -3.63
C GLU A 43 -6.95 3.98 -2.95
N TYR A 44 -5.83 4.12 -3.65
CA TYR A 44 -4.53 3.83 -3.08
C TYR A 44 -3.97 5.09 -2.42
N HIS A 45 -3.72 4.98 -1.12
CA HIS A 45 -3.16 6.02 -0.29
C HIS A 45 -1.68 5.70 -0.06
N PRO A 46 -0.76 6.35 -0.80
CA PRO A 46 0.67 6.13 -0.58
C PRO A 46 1.09 6.76 0.74
N ILE A 47 2.04 6.11 1.40
CA ILE A 47 2.74 6.68 2.55
C ILE A 47 4.23 6.77 2.23
N THR A 48 4.97 7.55 3.03
CA THR A 48 6.42 7.39 3.06
C THR A 48 6.72 5.96 3.54
N PRO A 49 7.46 5.13 2.78
CA PRO A 49 7.69 3.75 3.16
C PRO A 49 8.24 3.66 4.58
N VAL A 50 7.61 2.83 5.41
CA VAL A 50 7.95 2.70 6.83
C VAL A 50 8.15 1.25 7.18
N ARG A 51 9.20 0.98 7.96
CA ARG A 51 9.42 -0.35 8.53
C ARG A 51 8.55 -0.52 9.77
N ILE A 52 7.63 -1.48 9.71
CA ILE A 52 6.72 -1.81 10.83
C ILE A 52 7.22 -2.99 11.64
N PHE A 53 8.13 -3.79 11.09
CA PHE A 53 8.69 -4.96 11.75
C PHE A 53 10.12 -5.22 11.27
N ASP A 54 11.04 -5.51 12.19
CA ASP A 54 12.40 -5.99 11.90
C ASP A 54 12.85 -6.90 13.04
N SER A 55 13.01 -8.19 12.77
CA SER A 55 13.46 -9.13 13.81
C SER A 55 14.91 -8.90 14.24
N ARG A 56 15.72 -8.18 13.46
CA ARG A 56 17.14 -7.96 13.79
C ARG A 56 17.35 -6.95 14.90
N THR A 57 16.36 -6.10 15.14
CA THR A 57 16.44 -5.04 16.15
C THR A 57 15.79 -5.51 17.44
N LEU A 58 16.61 -5.80 18.45
CA LEU A 58 16.17 -6.14 19.82
C LEU A 58 15.96 -4.89 20.70
N GLU A 59 16.33 -3.71 20.20
CA GLU A 59 16.26 -2.43 20.91
C GLU A 59 14.94 -1.75 20.55
N ALA A 60 14.05 -1.56 21.54
CA ALA A 60 12.86 -0.75 21.39
C ALA A 60 13.27 0.58 20.77
N VAL A 61 12.90 0.83 19.52
CA VAL A 61 12.88 2.20 19.01
C VAL A 61 11.91 2.92 19.97
N PRO A 62 12.35 3.94 20.71
CA PRO A 62 11.59 4.46 21.85
C PRO A 62 10.17 4.96 21.52
N GLU A 63 9.84 5.08 20.24
CA GLU A 63 8.55 5.53 19.71
C GLU A 63 7.74 4.42 19.00
N LEU A 64 8.32 3.23 18.75
CA LEU A 64 7.62 2.13 18.05
C LEU A 64 7.65 0.86 18.89
N PRO A 65 6.49 0.37 19.38
CA PRO A 65 6.45 -0.90 20.08
C PRO A 65 6.96 -1.98 19.12
N ILE A 66 8.09 -2.60 19.48
CA ILE A 66 8.58 -3.79 18.78
C ILE A 66 7.43 -4.81 18.81
N ASN A 67 6.75 -4.99 17.68
CA ASN A 67 5.71 -6.00 17.53
C ASN A 67 6.34 -7.38 17.26
N ASP A 68 7.36 -7.71 18.06
CA ASP A 68 8.10 -8.96 17.93
C ASP A 68 7.49 -10.01 18.83
N VAL A 69 6.73 -10.90 18.19
CA VAL A 69 6.17 -12.08 18.86
C VAL A 69 7.33 -13.04 19.14
N ALA A 70 7.46 -13.43 20.41
CA ALA A 70 8.54 -14.30 20.88
C ALA A 70 8.69 -15.59 20.02
N PRO A 71 9.92 -16.09 19.79
CA PRO A 71 11.19 -15.58 20.31
C PRO A 71 11.64 -14.30 19.61
N LEU A 72 12.18 -13.36 20.39
CA LEU A 72 12.78 -12.15 19.83
C LEU A 72 13.98 -12.51 18.95
N GLY A 73 14.20 -11.77 17.88
CA GLY A 73 15.33 -12.04 16.98
C GLY A 73 14.98 -12.97 15.82
N ALA A 74 16.04 -13.55 15.24
CA ALA A 74 15.94 -14.50 14.14
C ALA A 74 14.95 -15.63 14.45
N LYS A 75 14.02 -15.83 13.53
CA LYS A 75 12.92 -16.77 13.67
C LYS A 75 13.40 -18.19 13.37
N PRO A 76 13.07 -19.19 14.22
CA PRO A 76 13.49 -20.57 13.99
C PRO A 76 12.88 -21.13 12.69
N LEU A 77 13.50 -22.17 12.15
CA LEU A 77 13.03 -22.91 10.98
C LEU A 77 13.15 -24.41 11.23
N GLY A 78 12.25 -25.20 10.64
CA GLY A 78 12.28 -26.66 10.67
C GLY A 78 11.23 -27.22 11.62
N THR A 79 11.64 -27.94 12.67
CA THR A 79 10.70 -28.64 13.56
C THR A 79 9.78 -27.71 14.37
N ASN A 80 10.19 -26.45 14.56
CA ASN A 80 9.46 -25.45 15.36
C ASN A 80 9.20 -24.21 14.51
N ASP A 81 8.52 -24.40 13.38
CA ASP A 81 8.20 -23.32 12.46
C ASP A 81 7.35 -22.23 13.14
N PRO A 82 7.74 -20.95 13.00
CA PRO A 82 7.08 -19.84 13.64
C PRO A 82 5.83 -19.45 12.87
N THR A 83 4.77 -19.19 13.62
CA THR A 83 3.60 -18.45 13.14
C THR A 83 3.38 -17.28 14.08
N PHE A 84 3.28 -16.07 13.54
CA PHE A 84 3.15 -14.85 14.34
C PHE A 84 2.36 -13.79 13.59
N ASN A 85 1.75 -12.88 14.35
CA ASN A 85 0.99 -11.76 13.82
C ASN A 85 1.85 -10.50 13.78
N VAL A 86 1.58 -9.65 12.80
CA VAL A 86 2.11 -8.29 12.69
C VAL A 86 0.91 -7.36 12.48
N GLN A 87 0.78 -6.36 13.33
CA GLN A 87 -0.21 -5.30 13.21
C GLN A 87 0.00 -4.57 11.88
N LEU A 88 -1.09 -4.27 11.15
CA LEU A 88 -1.01 -3.42 9.96
C LEU A 88 -1.74 -2.10 10.18
N LEU A 89 -2.93 -2.16 10.77
CA LEU A 89 -3.77 -0.99 11.01
C LEU A 89 -3.43 -0.35 12.35
N GLY A 90 -3.52 0.97 12.45
CA GLY A 90 -3.34 1.72 13.70
C GLY A 90 -1.89 1.87 14.13
N MET A 91 -0.95 1.42 13.30
CA MET A 91 0.48 1.67 13.50
C MET A 91 0.83 3.07 13.02
N GLY A 92 1.55 3.84 13.83
CA GLY A 92 1.94 5.22 13.57
C GLY A 92 3.19 5.64 14.32
N ASP A 93 3.55 6.92 14.23
CA ASP A 93 4.52 7.57 15.11
C ASP A 93 3.91 7.91 16.50
N GLY A 94 3.09 6.99 17.01
CA GLY A 94 2.18 7.15 18.15
C GLY A 94 0.74 6.77 17.79
N PHE A 95 -0.13 6.59 18.79
CA PHE A 95 -1.56 6.28 18.57
C PHE A 95 -2.33 7.44 17.91
N GLU A 96 -1.79 8.67 17.96
CA GLU A 96 -2.45 9.88 17.48
C GLU A 96 -2.26 10.15 15.96
N ASN A 97 -1.30 9.49 15.30
CA ASN A 97 -1.05 9.65 13.86
C ASN A 97 -0.63 8.32 13.20
N PRO A 98 -1.60 7.43 12.94
CA PRO A 98 -1.32 6.15 12.31
C PRO A 98 -0.92 6.30 10.83
N TRP A 99 0.13 5.60 10.40
CA TRP A 99 0.50 5.44 8.98
C TRP A 99 -0.56 4.69 8.18
N VAL A 100 -1.25 3.74 8.81
CA VAL A 100 -2.45 3.10 8.26
C VAL A 100 -3.58 3.30 9.26
N PRO A 101 -4.63 4.06 8.94
CA PRO A 101 -5.59 4.55 9.92
C PRO A 101 -6.49 3.46 10.52
N THR A 102 -6.87 3.65 11.78
CA THR A 102 -7.90 2.86 12.51
C THR A 102 -8.99 3.75 13.13
N ASP A 103 -8.85 5.07 13.05
CA ASP A 103 -9.76 6.06 13.65
C ASP A 103 -9.83 7.34 12.79
N GLU A 104 -10.76 8.24 13.17
CA GLU A 104 -11.20 9.48 12.46
C GLU A 104 -12.06 9.22 11.22
N GLY A 105 -13.29 8.72 11.43
CA GLY A 105 -14.33 8.66 10.38
C GLY A 105 -14.19 7.51 9.38
N ILE A 106 -13.18 6.65 9.55
CA ILE A 106 -12.87 5.51 8.69
C ILE A 106 -12.99 4.24 9.54
N ASN A 107 -13.84 3.29 9.16
CA ASN A 107 -13.90 2.01 9.84
C ASN A 107 -12.77 1.10 9.34
N GLU A 108 -12.29 0.16 10.15
CA GLU A 108 -11.37 -0.90 9.67
C GLU A 108 -11.91 -1.61 8.40
N ALA A 109 -13.24 -1.72 8.29
CA ALA A 109 -13.93 -2.28 7.15
C ALA A 109 -13.75 -1.49 5.84
N ASP A 110 -13.39 -0.21 5.93
CA ASP A 110 -13.11 0.65 4.79
C ASP A 110 -11.70 0.43 4.24
N ILE A 111 -10.78 -0.20 5.01
CA ILE A 111 -9.45 -0.60 4.55
C ILE A 111 -9.51 -1.98 3.90
N LEU A 112 -9.40 -2.02 2.58
CA LEU A 112 -9.55 -3.24 1.77
C LEU A 112 -8.26 -4.07 1.69
N ALA A 113 -7.10 -3.39 1.67
CA ALA A 113 -5.79 -4.02 1.60
C ALA A 113 -4.65 -3.06 1.97
N VAL A 114 -3.47 -3.63 2.26
CA VAL A 114 -2.23 -2.91 2.55
C VAL A 114 -1.13 -3.43 1.62
N ALA A 115 -0.37 -2.51 1.01
CA ALA A 115 0.79 -2.85 0.20
C ALA A 115 2.03 -2.95 1.09
N VAL A 116 2.57 -4.16 1.22
CA VAL A 116 3.69 -4.48 2.12
C VAL A 116 4.82 -5.16 1.35
N SER A 117 6.07 -4.87 1.70
CA SER A 117 7.22 -5.69 1.31
C SER A 117 7.59 -6.59 2.47
N ILE A 118 7.61 -7.90 2.22
CA ILE A 118 8.08 -8.90 3.18
C ILE A 118 9.47 -9.33 2.74
N THR A 119 10.44 -9.22 3.65
CA THR A 119 11.83 -9.59 3.38
C THR A 119 12.27 -10.68 4.34
N VAL A 120 12.76 -11.80 3.80
CA VAL A 120 13.49 -12.82 4.55
C VAL A 120 14.98 -12.56 4.39
N ILE A 121 15.70 -12.48 5.50
CA ILE A 121 17.07 -12.00 5.60
C ILE A 121 17.96 -13.09 6.18
N SER A 122 19.12 -13.30 5.56
CA SER A 122 20.14 -14.26 6.00
C SER A 122 19.62 -15.65 6.42
N PRO A 123 18.70 -16.29 5.67
CA PRO A 123 18.20 -17.61 6.02
C PRO A 123 19.32 -18.64 6.03
N THR A 124 19.37 -19.52 7.03
CA THR A 124 20.43 -20.55 7.13
C THR A 124 20.08 -21.85 6.39
N VAL A 125 18.82 -22.01 6.01
CA VAL A 125 18.28 -23.16 5.26
C VAL A 125 17.37 -22.66 4.14
N ARG A 126 17.03 -23.53 3.19
CA ARG A 126 15.99 -23.21 2.20
C ARG A 126 14.59 -23.36 2.83
N GLY A 127 13.63 -22.64 2.29
CA GLY A 127 12.27 -22.64 2.80
C GLY A 127 11.38 -21.64 2.09
N TYR A 128 10.27 -21.30 2.73
CA TYR A 128 9.32 -20.33 2.22
C TYR A 128 8.62 -19.59 3.36
N MET A 129 8.05 -18.45 3.02
CA MET A 129 7.20 -17.67 3.91
C MET A 129 5.86 -17.44 3.23
N GLY A 130 4.77 -17.56 3.99
CA GLY A 130 3.46 -17.08 3.57
C GLY A 130 2.91 -16.02 4.50
N ALA A 131 1.91 -15.31 4.00
CA ALA A 131 1.24 -14.22 4.69
C ALA A 131 -0.26 -14.31 4.42
N TYR A 132 -1.08 -14.07 5.43
CA TYR A 132 -2.53 -14.16 5.32
C TYR A 132 -3.26 -13.35 6.39
N PRO A 133 -4.52 -12.96 6.15
CA PRO A 133 -5.26 -12.17 7.13
C PRO A 133 -5.35 -12.92 8.48
N ALA A 134 -5.06 -12.23 9.57
CA ALA A 134 -5.23 -12.81 10.91
C ALA A 134 -6.64 -13.34 11.15
N GLY A 135 -6.75 -14.46 11.86
CA GLY A 135 -8.01 -15.18 12.06
C GLY A 135 -8.48 -16.01 10.85
N SER A 136 -7.74 -15.97 9.73
CA SER A 136 -7.94 -16.88 8.59
C SER A 136 -6.98 -18.07 8.65
N THR A 137 -7.17 -19.03 7.74
CA THR A 137 -6.20 -20.09 7.48
C THR A 137 -5.61 -19.88 6.09
N SER A 138 -4.29 -20.00 5.96
CA SER A 138 -3.64 -20.02 4.65
C SER A 138 -2.56 -21.08 4.60
N GLY A 139 -2.39 -21.65 3.42
CA GLY A 139 -1.35 -22.62 3.10
C GLY A 139 -0.52 -22.22 1.87
N THR A 140 -0.52 -20.95 1.48
CA THR A 140 0.23 -20.48 0.29
C THR A 140 1.43 -19.63 0.70
N SER A 141 2.56 -19.84 0.02
CA SER A 141 3.75 -19.00 0.17
C SER A 141 3.62 -17.71 -0.65
N VAL A 142 4.11 -16.61 -0.07
CA VAL A 142 4.28 -15.32 -0.77
C VAL A 142 5.69 -15.17 -1.32
N LEU A 143 6.68 -15.85 -0.73
CA LEU A 143 8.04 -15.91 -1.27
C LEU A 143 8.71 -17.24 -0.87
N ASN A 144 9.71 -17.63 -1.66
CA ASN A 144 10.57 -18.77 -1.38
C ASN A 144 12.02 -18.27 -1.27
N PHE A 145 12.82 -18.90 -0.41
CA PHE A 145 14.20 -18.50 -0.16
C PHE A 145 15.14 -19.71 -0.10
N GLY A 146 16.38 -19.49 -0.53
CA GLY A 146 17.49 -20.44 -0.35
C GLY A 146 18.41 -20.00 0.79
N ALA A 147 19.21 -20.94 1.31
CA ALA A 147 20.22 -20.62 2.32
C ALA A 147 21.18 -19.51 1.83
N GLY A 148 21.43 -18.50 2.67
CA GLY A 148 22.26 -17.34 2.39
C GLY A 148 21.63 -16.31 1.45
N GLN A 149 20.38 -16.48 1.02
CA GLN A 149 19.71 -15.58 0.09
C GLN A 149 18.74 -14.65 0.82
N THR A 150 19.05 -13.36 0.84
CA THR A 150 18.08 -12.35 1.26
C THR A 150 17.12 -12.09 0.10
N VAL A 151 15.83 -12.29 0.33
CA VAL A 151 14.77 -12.20 -0.69
C VAL A 151 13.63 -11.34 -0.15
N ALA A 152 13.16 -10.39 -0.97
CA ALA A 152 12.00 -9.58 -0.68
C ALA A 152 10.88 -9.85 -1.70
N ASN A 153 9.62 -9.74 -1.27
CA ASN A 153 8.48 -9.68 -2.17
C ASN A 153 7.50 -8.58 -1.74
N LEU A 154 7.13 -7.70 -2.69
CA LEU A 154 6.04 -6.75 -2.50
C LEU A 154 4.72 -7.50 -2.73
N THR A 155 3.86 -7.50 -1.72
CA THR A 155 2.56 -8.16 -1.74
C THR A 155 1.46 -7.23 -1.24
N ILE A 156 0.25 -7.42 -1.77
CA ILE A 156 -0.95 -6.72 -1.33
C ILE A 156 -1.72 -7.69 -0.45
N VAL A 157 -1.85 -7.37 0.83
CA VAL A 157 -2.47 -8.24 1.83
C VAL A 157 -3.71 -7.60 2.41
N ARG A 158 -4.68 -8.42 2.78
CA ARG A 158 -5.86 -7.96 3.52
C ARG A 158 -5.58 -8.02 5.02
N PRO A 159 -5.86 -6.96 5.79
CA PRO A 159 -5.89 -7.03 7.25
C PRO A 159 -6.95 -8.02 7.73
N GLY A 160 -6.62 -8.84 8.73
CA GLY A 160 -7.55 -9.78 9.35
C GLY A 160 -8.17 -9.24 10.63
N THR A 161 -8.54 -10.15 11.54
CA THR A 161 -9.03 -9.80 12.88
C THR A 161 -8.06 -8.85 13.58
N GLY A 162 -8.57 -7.74 14.11
CA GLY A 162 -7.76 -6.73 14.81
C GLY A 162 -6.83 -5.92 13.92
N GLY A 163 -7.00 -5.96 12.59
CA GLY A 163 -6.14 -5.24 11.65
C GLY A 163 -4.76 -5.88 11.46
N GLU A 164 -4.61 -7.16 11.80
CA GLU A 164 -3.33 -7.87 11.78
C GLU A 164 -3.13 -8.75 10.52
N LEU A 165 -1.86 -9.01 10.22
CA LEU A 165 -1.38 -9.99 9.25
C LEU A 165 -0.75 -11.17 9.99
N THR A 166 -1.15 -12.40 9.69
CA THR A 166 -0.43 -13.59 10.15
C THR A 166 0.64 -13.99 9.13
N LEU A 167 1.83 -14.23 9.63
CA LEU A 167 2.97 -14.74 8.90
C LEU A 167 3.29 -16.15 9.38
N TRP A 168 3.62 -17.01 8.44
CA TRP A 168 4.13 -18.34 8.72
C TRP A 168 5.38 -18.59 7.91
N MET A 169 6.37 -19.22 8.53
CA MET A 169 7.64 -19.51 7.87
C MET A 169 7.99 -20.98 8.05
N HIS A 170 8.42 -21.63 6.98
CA HIS A 170 8.84 -23.03 6.97
C HIS A 170 10.27 -23.14 6.43
N GLY A 171 11.05 -24.07 6.99
CA GLY A 171 12.35 -24.45 6.44
C GLY A 171 12.50 -25.97 6.31
N ASP A 172 13.21 -26.40 5.28
CA ASP A 172 13.45 -27.82 4.99
C ASP A 172 14.30 -28.53 6.07
N ALA A 173 14.96 -27.77 6.94
CA ALA A 173 15.83 -28.27 8.00
C ALA A 173 15.88 -27.29 9.18
N ALA A 174 16.49 -27.71 10.29
CA ALA A 174 16.71 -26.86 11.45
C ALA A 174 17.58 -25.65 11.07
N GLY A 175 17.07 -24.45 11.32
CA GLY A 175 17.76 -23.21 10.96
C GLY A 175 17.09 -21.98 11.54
N SER A 176 17.38 -20.84 10.94
CA SER A 176 16.79 -19.56 11.28
C SER A 176 16.84 -18.59 10.12
N ALA A 177 15.98 -17.58 10.15
CA ALA A 177 16.05 -16.43 9.28
C ALA A 177 15.51 -15.19 9.99
N ASP A 178 16.02 -14.02 9.62
CA ASP A 178 15.45 -12.76 10.03
C ASP A 178 14.33 -12.34 9.08
N VAL A 179 13.39 -11.54 9.57
CA VAL A 179 12.24 -11.05 8.81
C VAL A 179 12.09 -9.55 9.02
N ALA A 180 11.87 -8.81 7.93
CA ALA A 180 11.52 -7.40 7.98
C ALA A 180 10.29 -7.12 7.11
N ILE A 181 9.46 -6.17 7.55
CA ILE A 181 8.23 -5.78 6.85
C ILE A 181 8.17 -4.27 6.75
N ASP A 182 8.01 -3.81 5.52
CA ASP A 182 7.87 -2.41 5.18
C ASP A 182 6.48 -2.16 4.56
N VAL A 183 5.80 -1.08 4.95
CA VAL A 183 4.50 -0.66 4.41
C VAL A 183 4.71 0.50 3.44
N TYR A 184 4.03 0.45 2.29
CA TYR A 184 4.16 1.45 1.22
C TYR A 184 2.88 2.28 1.03
N GLY A 185 1.75 1.76 1.49
CA GLY A 185 0.45 2.41 1.40
C GLY A 185 -0.67 1.41 1.59
N TRP A 186 -1.90 1.89 1.49
CA TRP A 186 -3.09 1.08 1.74
C TRP A 186 -4.21 1.44 0.75
N ILE A 187 -5.21 0.58 0.64
CA ILE A 187 -6.29 0.66 -0.32
C ILE A 187 -7.61 0.75 0.44
N SER A 188 -8.41 1.79 0.25
CA SER A 188 -9.77 1.89 0.80
C SER A 188 -10.88 1.67 -0.23
N THR A 189 -12.10 1.59 0.28
CA THR A 189 -13.30 1.96 -0.47
C THR A 189 -13.23 3.40 -1.00
N SER A 190 -13.98 3.69 -2.05
CA SER A 190 -13.96 4.97 -2.78
C SER A 190 -14.59 6.16 -2.06
N GLY A 191 -15.16 5.92 -0.88
CA GLY A 191 -15.80 6.94 -0.07
C GLY A 191 -14.92 7.45 1.05
N TYR A 192 -13.64 7.08 1.04
CA TYR A 192 -12.62 7.48 2.01
C TYR A 192 -12.34 8.99 1.92
#